data_AF-A0A5N5NZB1-F1
#
_entry.id   AF-A0A5N5NZB1-F1
#
_cell.length_a   1.000
_cell.length_b   1.000
_cell.length_c   1.000
_cell.angle_alpha   90.00
_cell.angle_beta   90.00
_cell.angle_gamma   90.00
#
_symmetry.space_group_name_H-M   'P 1'
#
loop_
_entity.id
_entity.type
_entity.pdbx_description
1 polymer ?
#
loop_
_entity_poly.entity_id
_entity_poly.type
_entity_poly.pdbx_seq_one_letter_code
_entity_poly.pdbx_strand_id
1 'polypeptide(L)'
;MSSSTSKHKRKRTNSAHLPPETINPHSHRPNLLKQFRAAGLPESERLPSVPDFPHRPLPRNYTIANPSYDSSTHSSDDDDDDDETGPDATTDADSTDDRGELDPEARKRKAAETRLRGVKRERRERERNIGVLVGILRRCVEDGDMPRARRAFGLLIRAKVDGRPVDLRGEGFWGLGAEILMRSGDGIEGGRQGEDEGTKKKKRRRWGSVQNMVLVRRFFEDLIQLYPYNRLHPDSVSALDFYPVLFGCEMYNVHVELEMALERLDQDRDEEEEDNSEMQADDDEARERRAKAARDELRIVALEVMRGVASRMDELMLVVPYSKSLEMLRLRAMIALFMGDLEVPAPPRGAYEEDEGHTKRETERERAVGLFKKVLAAGGELEPWIRRLVAEHDGEDDEESEDEEMAVILPKFSSLPIR
;
A
#
# COMPACT_ATOMS: atom_id res chain seq x y z
N MET A 1 -73.31 14.52 -9.20
CA MET A 1 -72.51 14.27 -10.41
C MET A 1 -71.56 15.45 -10.61
N SER A 2 -70.27 15.16 -10.42
CA SER A 2 -69.12 15.70 -11.17
C SER A 2 -68.83 17.21 -11.06
N SER A 3 -67.84 17.61 -10.26
CA SER A 3 -66.40 17.70 -10.62
C SER A 3 -66.07 18.91 -11.50
N SER A 4 -65.31 19.88 -11.01
CA SER A 4 -63.85 19.79 -10.98
C SER A 4 -63.24 21.01 -10.27
N THR A 5 -62.08 20.77 -9.68
CA THR A 5 -61.34 21.67 -8.80
C THR A 5 -60.13 22.20 -9.56
N SER A 6 -59.98 23.52 -9.68
CA SER A 6 -58.80 24.16 -10.28
C SER A 6 -57.87 24.65 -9.17
N LYS A 7 -57.03 23.74 -8.65
CA LYS A 7 -55.90 24.09 -7.78
C LYS A 7 -54.75 24.63 -8.64
N HIS A 8 -54.35 25.88 -8.41
CA HIS A 8 -53.17 26.49 -9.01
C HIS A 8 -51.90 25.69 -8.69
N LYS A 9 -51.34 25.06 -9.71
CA LYS A 9 -50.05 24.36 -9.67
C LYS A 9 -48.95 25.40 -9.92
N ARG A 10 -48.22 25.81 -8.88
CA ARG A 10 -46.99 26.62 -9.04
C ARG A 10 -45.99 25.79 -9.82
N LYS A 11 -45.70 26.24 -11.05
CA LYS A 11 -44.67 25.69 -11.94
C LYS A 11 -43.31 25.93 -11.27
N ARG A 12 -42.66 24.86 -10.80
CA ARG A 12 -41.24 24.92 -10.40
C ARG A 12 -40.48 25.34 -11.66
N THR A 13 -39.87 26.51 -11.63
CA THR A 13 -38.95 26.96 -12.67
C THR A 13 -37.77 26.01 -12.65
N ASN A 14 -37.51 25.39 -13.81
CA ASN A 14 -36.38 24.53 -14.05
C ASN A 14 -35.10 25.18 -13.52
N SER A 15 -34.39 24.45 -12.66
CA SER A 15 -32.97 24.65 -12.43
C SER A 15 -32.28 24.76 -13.79
N ALA A 16 -31.52 25.83 -13.96
CA ALA A 16 -30.73 26.08 -15.16
C ALA A 16 -29.98 24.80 -15.58
N HIS A 17 -30.35 24.24 -16.73
CA HIS A 17 -29.53 23.25 -17.41
C HIS A 17 -28.24 23.95 -17.83
N LEU A 18 -27.18 23.72 -17.07
CA LEU A 18 -25.84 23.93 -17.58
C LEU A 18 -25.59 22.89 -18.68
N PRO A 19 -24.93 23.27 -19.80
CA PRO A 19 -24.61 22.34 -20.87
C PRO A 19 -23.80 21.15 -20.34
N PRO A 20 -23.90 19.96 -20.94
CA PRO A 20 -23.21 18.74 -20.50
C PRO A 20 -21.68 18.85 -20.53
N GLU A 21 -21.15 19.95 -21.10
CA GLU A 21 -19.74 20.30 -21.12
C GLU A 21 -19.32 21.29 -20.03
N THR A 22 -20.20 21.62 -19.08
CA THR A 22 -19.81 22.38 -17.88
C THR A 22 -19.20 21.41 -16.86
N ILE A 23 -18.12 20.77 -17.27
CA ILE A 23 -17.32 19.86 -16.46
C ILE A 23 -16.57 20.73 -15.45
N ASN A 24 -16.81 20.48 -14.17
CA ASN A 24 -15.91 20.95 -13.12
C ASN A 24 -14.49 20.57 -13.54
N PRO A 25 -13.55 21.53 -13.70
CA PRO A 25 -12.20 21.25 -14.23
C PRO A 25 -11.40 20.23 -13.40
N HIS A 26 -11.94 19.78 -12.25
CA HIS A 26 -11.40 18.76 -11.36
C HIS A 26 -12.35 17.57 -11.13
N SER A 27 -13.21 17.20 -12.08
CA SER A 27 -13.97 15.95 -11.96
C SER A 27 -13.03 14.74 -12.06
N HIS A 28 -12.56 14.26 -10.91
CA HIS A 28 -11.69 13.10 -10.80
C HIS A 28 -12.47 11.79 -10.96
N ARG A 29 -11.81 10.75 -11.49
CA ARG A 29 -12.40 9.41 -11.61
C ARG A 29 -12.73 8.83 -10.22
N PRO A 30 -13.75 7.98 -10.05
CA PRO A 30 -14.13 7.41 -8.75
C PRO A 30 -12.98 6.73 -8.00
N ASN A 31 -12.08 6.04 -8.70
CA ASN A 31 -10.90 5.41 -8.08
C ASN A 31 -9.89 6.43 -7.56
N LEU A 32 -9.72 7.55 -8.28
CA LEU A 32 -8.85 8.63 -7.87
C LEU A 32 -9.42 9.38 -6.66
N LEU A 33 -10.75 9.55 -6.60
CA LEU A 33 -11.45 10.07 -5.43
C LEU A 33 -11.28 9.15 -4.21
N LYS A 34 -11.27 7.83 -4.39
CA LYS A 34 -10.95 6.88 -3.31
C LYS A 34 -9.50 7.01 -2.86
N GLN A 35 -8.56 7.20 -3.77
CA GLN A 35 -7.15 7.43 -3.45
C GLN A 35 -6.94 8.76 -2.72
N PHE A 36 -7.55 9.86 -3.17
CA PHE A 36 -7.54 11.14 -2.46
C PHE A 36 -8.13 11.03 -1.06
N ARG A 37 -9.26 10.34 -0.92
CA ARG A 37 -9.90 10.07 0.37
C ARG A 37 -9.02 9.21 1.28
N ALA A 38 -8.35 8.19 0.74
CA ALA A 38 -7.40 7.35 1.47
C ALA A 38 -6.13 8.12 1.88
N ALA A 39 -5.71 9.10 1.07
CA ALA A 39 -4.55 9.94 1.31
C ALA A 39 -4.85 11.20 2.15
N GLY A 40 -6.13 11.50 2.46
CA GLY A 40 -6.55 12.70 3.19
C GLY A 40 -6.40 14.01 2.39
N LEU A 41 -6.37 13.92 1.06
CA LEU A 41 -6.19 15.05 0.14
C LEU A 41 -7.57 15.56 -0.35
N PRO A 42 -7.74 16.89 -0.56
CA PRO A 42 -8.96 17.45 -1.12
C PRO A 42 -9.13 17.07 -2.61
N GLU A 43 -10.38 16.98 -3.06
CA GLU A 43 -10.75 16.61 -4.43
C GLU A 43 -10.31 17.63 -5.51
N SER A 44 -9.61 18.70 -5.14
CA SER A 44 -9.07 19.70 -6.08
C SER A 44 -7.54 19.64 -6.21
N GLU A 45 -6.87 18.75 -5.46
CA GLU A 45 -5.41 18.70 -5.43
C GLU A 45 -4.84 17.96 -6.64
N ARG A 46 -3.91 18.60 -7.38
CA ARG A 46 -3.21 17.94 -8.48
C ARG A 46 -2.18 16.97 -7.91
N LEU A 47 -2.38 15.67 -8.15
CA LEU A 47 -1.39 14.65 -7.79
C LEU A 47 -0.08 14.92 -8.55
N PRO A 48 1.08 14.91 -7.88
CA PRO A 48 2.35 14.93 -8.57
C PRO A 48 2.48 13.66 -9.43
N SER A 49 2.84 13.81 -10.71
CA SER A 49 3.23 12.67 -11.55
C SER A 49 4.59 12.18 -11.07
N VAL A 50 4.64 10.99 -10.47
CA VAL A 50 5.87 10.43 -9.90
C VAL A 50 6.06 9.01 -10.44
N PRO A 51 7.08 8.77 -11.28
CA PRO A 51 7.65 7.44 -11.50
C PRO A 51 8.22 6.93 -10.17
N ASP A 52 8.07 5.64 -9.89
CA ASP A 52 8.75 4.89 -8.80
C ASP A 52 8.09 4.93 -7.40
N PHE A 53 6.96 4.22 -7.30
CA PHE A 53 6.29 3.79 -6.07
C PHE A 53 6.94 2.48 -5.52
N PRO A 54 6.98 2.18 -4.19
CA PRO A 54 6.22 2.79 -3.09
C PRO A 54 7.04 3.67 -2.14
N HIS A 55 6.60 4.92 -2.05
CA HIS A 55 6.91 5.94 -1.04
C HIS A 55 8.22 6.73 -1.22
N ARG A 56 8.09 7.89 -1.86
CA ARG A 56 8.97 9.04 -1.61
C ARG A 56 8.45 9.78 -0.36
N PRO A 57 9.32 10.16 0.60
CA PRO A 57 8.88 10.90 1.78
C PRO A 57 8.31 12.28 1.39
N LEU A 58 7.37 12.78 2.20
CA LEU A 58 6.98 14.19 2.13
C LEU A 58 8.25 15.05 2.34
N PRO A 59 8.42 16.15 1.59
CA PRO A 59 9.56 17.05 1.76
C PRO A 59 9.72 17.44 3.24
N ARG A 60 10.96 17.55 3.74
CA ARG A 60 11.28 17.93 5.15
C ARG A 60 10.63 19.24 5.61
N ASN A 61 10.14 20.03 4.68
CA ASN A 61 9.45 21.31 4.82
C ASN A 61 7.93 21.21 4.63
N TYR A 62 7.35 20.01 4.54
CA TYR A 62 5.90 19.80 4.58
C TYR A 62 5.40 19.89 6.03
N THR A 63 5.39 21.12 6.56
CA THR A 63 4.45 21.45 7.63
C THR A 63 3.05 21.25 7.06
N ILE A 64 2.21 20.46 7.72
CA ILE A 64 0.77 20.41 7.43
C ILE A 64 0.29 21.87 7.47
N ALA A 65 0.09 22.45 6.29
CA ALA A 65 -0.49 23.76 6.17
C ALA A 65 -1.89 23.63 6.76
N ASN A 66 -2.13 24.30 7.88
CA ASN A 66 -3.47 24.51 8.38
C ASN A 66 -4.30 25.00 7.18
N PRO A 67 -5.42 24.35 6.83
CA PRO A 67 -6.28 24.86 5.78
C PRO A 67 -6.93 26.14 6.32
N SER A 68 -6.29 27.27 5.99
CA SER A 68 -6.90 28.59 5.92
C SER A 68 -8.02 28.47 4.90
N TYR A 69 -9.24 28.24 5.39
CA TYR A 69 -10.43 28.24 4.57
C TYR A 69 -10.74 29.69 4.19
N ASP A 70 -10.34 30.07 2.98
CA ASP A 70 -10.89 31.23 2.29
C ASP A 70 -12.33 30.88 1.88
N SER A 71 -13.28 31.55 2.52
CA SER A 71 -14.70 31.51 2.17
C SER A 71 -15.22 32.94 2.15
N SER A 72 -14.94 33.65 1.06
CA SER A 72 -15.73 34.80 0.67
C SER A 72 -17.09 34.34 0.12
N THR A 73 -18.12 34.31 0.96
CA THR A 73 -19.49 34.75 0.61
C THR A 73 -20.29 34.94 1.91
N HIS A 74 -20.67 36.18 2.16
CA HIS A 74 -21.51 36.65 3.26
C HIS A 74 -22.81 35.84 3.45
N SER A 75 -23.09 35.47 4.68
CA SER A 75 -24.30 35.97 5.35
C SER A 75 -23.95 36.34 6.79
N SER A 76 -24.19 37.60 7.11
CA SER A 76 -24.25 38.19 8.44
C SER A 76 -24.90 37.27 9.46
N ASP A 77 -24.23 37.06 10.59
CA ASP A 77 -24.72 37.55 11.87
C ASP A 77 -23.51 37.63 12.81
N ASP A 78 -23.32 38.84 13.34
CA ASP A 78 -22.32 39.20 14.35
C ASP A 78 -22.46 38.32 15.60
N ASP A 79 -21.32 37.89 16.14
CA ASP A 79 -21.10 37.87 17.59
C ASP A 79 -19.59 37.73 17.82
N ASP A 80 -18.98 38.89 18.06
CA ASP A 80 -17.68 39.05 18.68
C ASP A 80 -17.63 38.28 20.00
N ASP A 81 -16.52 37.56 20.24
CA ASP A 81 -15.79 37.68 21.51
C ASP A 81 -14.43 37.02 21.35
N ASP A 82 -13.42 37.90 21.26
CA ASP A 82 -12.02 37.65 21.56
C ASP A 82 -11.87 36.86 22.86
N ASP A 83 -10.93 35.90 22.89
CA ASP A 83 -10.00 35.92 24.01
C ASP A 83 -8.65 35.33 23.67
N GLU A 84 -7.63 36.09 24.05
CA GLU A 84 -6.22 35.87 23.82
C GLU A 84 -5.70 34.67 24.63
N THR A 85 -4.66 34.04 24.09
CA THR A 85 -3.81 33.13 24.85
C THR A 85 -2.59 33.88 25.35
N GLY A 86 -2.49 34.07 26.66
CA GLY A 86 -1.30 34.54 27.37
C GLY A 86 -1.20 33.86 28.75
N PRO A 87 -0.01 33.36 29.17
CA PRO A 87 0.12 32.50 30.35
C PRO A 87 0.35 33.28 31.64
N ASP A 88 -0.12 32.71 32.75
CA ASP A 88 0.25 32.98 34.14
C ASP A 88 0.20 34.45 34.62
N ALA A 89 -0.89 34.79 35.30
CA ALA A 89 -0.87 35.78 36.38
C ALA A 89 -1.92 35.39 37.43
N THR A 90 -1.43 34.91 38.56
CA THR A 90 -2.17 34.87 39.82
C THR A 90 -2.53 36.30 40.20
N THR A 91 -3.76 36.72 39.95
CA THR A 91 -4.32 37.93 40.56
C THR A 91 -5.75 37.66 40.97
N ASP A 92 -5.92 37.51 42.29
CA ASP A 92 -7.15 37.84 42.99
C ASP A 92 -7.68 39.18 42.48
N ALA A 93 -8.81 39.15 41.78
CA ALA A 93 -9.55 40.34 41.39
C ALA A 93 -11.03 40.06 41.60
N ASP A 94 -11.45 40.38 42.83
CA ASP A 94 -12.74 40.96 43.22
C ASP A 94 -13.74 41.11 42.07
N SER A 95 -14.65 40.14 41.93
CA SER A 95 -15.90 40.34 41.19
C SER A 95 -16.98 40.71 42.20
N THR A 96 -17.32 41.99 42.17
CA THR A 96 -18.48 42.56 42.82
C THR A 96 -19.72 41.70 42.57
N ASP A 97 -20.32 41.28 43.68
CA ASP A 97 -21.56 40.52 43.83
C ASP A 97 -22.75 41.27 43.18
N ASP A 98 -22.85 41.28 41.85
CA ASP A 98 -24.05 41.73 41.15
C ASP A 98 -25.10 40.63 41.21
N ARG A 99 -25.90 40.69 42.27
CA ARG A 99 -27.04 39.82 42.58
C ARG A 99 -28.22 40.09 41.65
N GLY A 100 -28.02 40.02 40.35
CA GLY A 100 -29.10 39.62 39.45
C GLY A 100 -29.31 38.13 39.63
N GLU A 101 -30.45 37.72 40.21
CA GLU A 101 -30.89 36.32 40.19
C GLU A 101 -30.98 35.85 38.73
N LEU A 102 -29.85 35.38 38.18
CA LEU A 102 -29.86 34.64 36.94
C LEU A 102 -30.76 33.44 37.18
N ASP A 103 -31.83 33.36 36.38
CA ASP A 103 -32.74 32.22 36.33
C ASP A 103 -31.90 30.93 36.48
N PRO A 104 -32.24 30.03 37.43
CA PRO A 104 -31.54 28.76 37.60
C PRO A 104 -31.36 27.98 36.28
N GLU A 105 -32.22 28.17 35.28
CA GLU A 105 -32.04 27.68 33.90
C GLU A 105 -30.82 28.31 33.19
N ALA A 106 -30.62 29.62 33.27
CA ALA A 106 -29.52 30.33 32.61
C ALA A 106 -28.15 29.93 33.17
N ARG A 107 -28.04 29.75 34.50
CA ARG A 107 -26.84 29.22 35.15
C ARG A 107 -26.53 27.79 34.71
N LYS A 108 -27.55 26.94 34.59
CA LYS A 108 -27.40 25.56 34.07
C LYS A 108 -26.94 25.54 32.62
N ARG A 109 -27.45 26.45 31.77
CA ARG A 109 -27.04 26.57 30.36
C ARG A 109 -25.57 26.98 30.22
N LYS A 110 -25.12 28.02 30.93
CA LYS A 110 -23.69 28.43 30.93
C LYS A 110 -22.76 27.32 31.49
N ALA A 111 -23.19 26.61 32.53
CA ALA A 111 -22.44 25.47 33.07
C ALA A 111 -22.40 24.27 32.09
N ALA A 112 -23.46 24.04 31.32
CA ALA A 112 -23.48 23.00 30.29
C ALA A 112 -22.57 23.37 29.10
N GLU A 113 -22.58 24.64 28.69
CA GLU A 113 -21.75 25.15 27.59
C GLU A 113 -20.26 25.09 27.92
N THR A 114 -19.86 25.51 29.12
CA THR A 114 -18.46 25.40 29.59
C THR A 114 -17.99 23.94 29.67
N ARG A 115 -18.86 23.02 30.11
CA ARG A 115 -18.56 21.57 30.08
C ARG A 115 -18.39 21.05 28.66
N LEU A 116 -19.23 21.47 27.72
CA LEU A 116 -19.10 21.11 26.30
C LEU A 116 -17.81 21.66 25.68
N ARG A 117 -17.42 22.90 26.00
CA ARG A 117 -16.13 23.49 25.57
C ARG A 117 -14.94 22.69 26.13
N GLY A 118 -14.98 22.31 27.41
CA GLY A 118 -13.97 21.46 28.03
C GLY A 118 -13.81 20.10 27.35
N VAL A 119 -14.92 19.42 27.05
CA VAL A 119 -14.92 18.13 26.33
C VAL A 119 -14.36 18.26 24.91
N LYS A 120 -14.72 19.34 24.19
CA LYS A 120 -14.16 19.63 22.86
C LYS A 120 -12.65 19.89 22.91
N ARG A 121 -12.16 20.60 23.93
CA ARG A 121 -10.72 20.85 24.11
C ARG A 121 -9.96 19.57 24.37
N GLU A 122 -10.44 18.75 25.30
CA GLU A 122 -9.86 17.46 25.63
C GLU A 122 -9.85 16.51 24.41
N ARG A 123 -10.89 16.57 23.56
CA ARG A 123 -10.93 15.85 22.28
C ARG A 123 -9.83 16.31 21.33
N ARG A 124 -9.66 17.62 21.13
CA ARG A 124 -8.59 18.18 20.28
C ARG A 124 -7.20 17.81 20.80
N GLU A 125 -6.99 17.81 22.12
CA GLU A 125 -5.73 17.40 22.75
C GLU A 125 -5.45 15.91 22.49
N ARG A 126 -6.46 15.03 22.60
CA ARG A 126 -6.34 13.60 22.24
C ARG A 126 -6.00 13.39 20.77
N GLU A 127 -6.69 14.08 19.87
CA GLU A 127 -6.41 14.04 18.42
C GLU A 127 -4.98 14.51 18.11
N ARG A 128 -4.54 15.61 18.74
CA ARG A 128 -3.16 16.11 18.62
C ARG A 128 -2.15 15.08 19.13
N ASN A 129 -2.41 14.44 20.28
CA ASN A 129 -1.52 13.43 20.84
C ASN A 129 -1.38 12.21 19.92
N ILE A 130 -2.46 11.79 19.26
CA ILE A 130 -2.41 10.74 18.24
C ILE A 130 -1.58 11.19 17.03
N GLY A 131 -1.81 12.41 16.54
CA GLY A 131 -1.00 12.97 15.46
C GLY A 131 0.50 12.99 15.78
N VAL A 132 0.87 13.35 17.02
CA VAL A 132 2.26 13.29 17.50
C VAL A 132 2.79 11.85 17.54
N LEU A 133 1.99 10.89 18.04
CA LEU A 133 2.38 9.47 18.05
C LEU A 133 2.61 8.93 16.63
N VAL A 134 1.74 9.28 15.67
CA VAL A 134 1.88 8.90 14.27
C VAL A 134 3.13 9.52 13.65
N GLY A 135 3.41 10.80 13.96
CA GLY A 135 4.64 11.47 13.52
C GLY A 135 5.91 10.80 14.05
N ILE A 136 5.94 10.46 15.35
CA ILE A 136 7.04 9.70 15.95
C ILE A 136 7.17 8.33 15.30
N LEU A 137 6.06 7.63 15.09
CA LEU A 137 6.02 6.30 14.50
C LEU A 137 6.66 6.30 13.11
N ARG A 138 6.21 7.18 12.21
CA ARG A 138 6.72 7.28 10.83
C ARG A 138 8.21 7.60 10.83
N ARG A 139 8.64 8.55 11.67
CA ARG A 139 10.07 8.89 11.81
C ARG A 139 10.90 7.72 12.34
N CYS A 140 10.41 6.97 13.34
CA CYS A 140 11.13 5.80 13.83
C CYS A 140 11.24 4.69 12.77
N VAL A 141 10.21 4.52 11.93
CA VAL A 141 10.24 3.58 10.80
C VAL A 141 11.26 4.05 9.74
N GLU A 142 11.30 5.33 9.42
CA GLU A 142 12.30 5.93 8.51
C GLU A 142 13.73 5.75 9.04
N ASP A 143 13.96 6.08 10.31
CA ASP A 143 15.26 5.99 10.98
C ASP A 143 15.67 4.53 11.26
N GLY A 144 14.77 3.57 11.10
CA GLY A 144 15.01 2.15 11.39
C GLY A 144 15.01 1.79 12.88
N ASP A 145 14.56 2.69 13.76
CA ASP A 145 14.38 2.44 15.19
C ASP A 145 13.10 1.65 15.46
N MET A 146 13.13 0.37 15.09
CA MET A 146 12.00 -0.55 15.27
C MET A 146 11.59 -0.77 16.73
N PRO A 147 12.49 -0.77 17.74
CA PRO A 147 12.07 -0.81 19.13
C PRO A 147 11.20 0.39 19.54
N ARG A 148 11.54 1.63 19.13
CA ARG A 148 10.70 2.80 19.40
C ARG A 148 9.42 2.77 18.56
N ALA A 149 9.50 2.39 17.28
CA ALA A 149 8.33 2.27 16.42
C ALA A 149 7.30 1.29 16.99
N ARG A 150 7.74 0.10 17.43
CA ARG A 150 6.86 -0.91 18.06
C ARG A 150 6.19 -0.39 19.33
N ARG A 151 6.90 0.38 20.17
CA ARG A 151 6.30 0.99 21.38
C ARG A 151 5.28 2.06 21.01
N ALA A 152 5.60 2.96 20.08
CA ALA A 152 4.70 4.00 19.60
C ALA A 152 3.43 3.40 18.98
N PHE A 153 3.58 2.35 18.14
CA PHE A 153 2.46 1.61 17.56
C PHE A 153 1.58 0.95 18.63
N GLY A 154 2.20 0.32 19.64
CA GLY A 154 1.47 -0.27 20.76
C GLY A 154 0.68 0.76 21.60
N LEU A 155 1.18 2.00 21.72
CA LEU A 155 0.44 3.10 22.35
C LEU A 155 -0.69 3.61 21.46
N LEU A 156 -0.47 3.68 20.15
CA LEU A 156 -1.48 4.08 19.17
C LEU A 156 -2.68 3.12 19.17
N ILE A 157 -2.45 1.80 19.14
CA ILE A 157 -3.52 0.79 19.16
C ILE A 157 -4.36 0.88 20.45
N ARG A 158 -3.73 1.25 21.59
CA ARG A 158 -4.42 1.38 22.88
C ARG A 158 -5.05 2.76 23.09
N ALA A 159 -4.71 3.74 22.26
CA ALA A 159 -5.27 5.08 22.37
C ALA A 159 -6.77 5.04 22.08
N LYS A 160 -7.51 5.92 22.75
CA LYS A 160 -8.95 6.08 22.57
C LYS A 160 -9.29 7.52 22.24
N VAL A 161 -10.08 7.72 21.19
CA VAL A 161 -10.71 9.00 20.84
C VAL A 161 -12.20 8.87 21.13
N ASP A 162 -12.74 9.75 21.97
CA ASP A 162 -14.15 9.72 22.36
C ASP A 162 -14.60 8.34 22.90
N GLY A 163 -13.71 7.67 23.63
CA GLY A 163 -13.95 6.34 24.21
C GLY A 163 -13.84 5.16 23.23
N ARG A 164 -13.63 5.43 21.94
CA ARG A 164 -13.45 4.41 20.89
C ARG A 164 -11.96 4.14 20.63
N PRO A 165 -11.54 2.88 20.44
CA PRO A 165 -10.18 2.58 20.04
C PRO A 165 -9.86 3.19 18.67
N VAL A 166 -8.60 3.52 18.43
CA VAL A 166 -8.12 3.94 17.10
C VAL A 166 -8.39 2.82 16.09
N ASP A 167 -9.00 3.15 14.96
CA ASP A 167 -9.28 2.19 13.89
C ASP A 167 -8.01 1.94 13.07
N LEU A 168 -7.51 0.70 13.07
CA LEU A 168 -6.29 0.32 12.36
C LEU A 168 -6.45 0.34 10.83
N ARG A 169 -7.69 0.36 10.36
CA ARG A 169 -8.03 0.51 8.94
C ARG A 169 -7.72 1.89 8.40
N GLY A 170 -7.80 2.91 9.25
CA GLY A 170 -7.55 4.30 8.87
C GLY A 170 -6.07 4.61 8.71
N GLU A 171 -5.76 5.63 7.89
CA GLU A 171 -4.45 6.30 7.81
C GLU A 171 -3.23 5.40 7.51
N GLY A 172 -3.46 4.19 7.00
CA GLY A 172 -2.41 3.23 6.66
C GLY A 172 -1.74 2.56 7.87
N PHE A 173 -2.35 2.58 9.05
CA PHE A 173 -1.77 1.97 10.26
C PHE A 173 -1.56 0.47 10.15
N TRP A 174 -2.44 -0.23 9.44
CA TRP A 174 -2.28 -1.65 9.14
C TRP A 174 -1.00 -1.92 8.33
N GLY A 175 -0.68 -1.08 7.34
CA GLY A 175 0.58 -1.20 6.58
C GLY A 175 1.81 -0.93 7.45
N LEU A 176 1.77 0.11 8.28
CA LEU A 176 2.83 0.42 9.24
C LEU A 176 3.05 -0.71 10.26
N GLY A 177 1.97 -1.34 10.73
CA GLY A 177 2.03 -2.50 11.62
C GLY A 177 2.78 -3.67 10.99
N ALA A 178 2.45 -4.01 9.74
CA ALA A 178 3.13 -5.05 8.98
C ALA A 178 4.61 -4.72 8.74
N GLU A 179 4.93 -3.46 8.42
CA GLU A 179 6.32 -3.02 8.23
C GLU A 179 7.15 -3.13 9.51
N ILE A 180 6.60 -2.69 10.65
CA ILE A 180 7.26 -2.79 11.95
C ILE A 180 7.55 -4.24 12.30
N LEU A 181 6.60 -5.14 12.00
CA LEU A 181 6.78 -6.58 12.20
C LEU A 181 7.86 -7.13 11.26
N MET A 182 7.80 -6.86 9.95
CA MET A 182 8.81 -7.34 8.99
C MET A 182 10.23 -6.90 9.38
N ARG A 183 10.39 -5.66 9.84
CA ARG A 183 11.69 -5.06 10.18
C ARG A 183 12.05 -5.20 11.67
N SER A 184 11.25 -5.93 12.45
CA SER A 184 11.52 -6.10 13.89
C SER A 184 12.72 -7.03 14.10
N GLY A 185 13.69 -6.60 14.91
CA GLY A 185 14.94 -7.34 15.12
C GLY A 185 16.12 -6.78 14.32
N ASP A 186 15.89 -6.14 13.18
CA ASP A 186 16.96 -5.60 12.31
C ASP A 186 17.76 -4.45 12.97
N GLY A 187 17.15 -3.73 13.90
CA GLY A 187 17.74 -2.55 14.55
C GLY A 187 18.71 -2.81 15.71
N ILE A 188 18.89 -4.07 16.15
CA ILE A 188 19.80 -4.39 17.26
C ILE A 188 21.21 -4.70 16.74
N GLU A 189 21.33 -5.23 15.51
CA GLU A 189 22.62 -5.64 14.94
C GLU A 189 23.26 -4.55 14.05
N GLY A 190 22.48 -3.64 13.48
CA GLY A 190 22.99 -2.57 12.60
C GLY A 190 23.67 -1.39 13.32
N GLY A 191 23.66 -1.34 14.66
CA GLY A 191 24.17 -0.21 15.45
C GLY A 191 25.50 -0.44 16.16
N ARG A 192 26.14 -1.61 16.00
CA ARG A 192 27.32 -2.00 16.81
C ARG A 192 28.39 -2.82 16.08
N GLN A 193 28.54 -2.63 14.78
CA GLN A 193 29.74 -3.00 14.03
C GLN A 193 30.18 -1.72 13.31
N GLY A 194 31.14 -0.99 13.86
CA GLY A 194 32.54 -1.34 13.68
C GLY A 194 32.97 -0.72 12.36
N GLU A 195 33.70 0.40 12.45
CA GLU A 195 34.40 1.00 11.33
C GLU A 195 35.40 -0.02 10.78
N ASP A 196 34.96 -0.88 9.86
CA ASP A 196 35.86 -1.74 9.10
C ASP A 196 35.92 -1.19 7.67
N GLU A 197 37.03 -0.50 7.40
CA GLU A 197 37.42 -0.03 6.08
C GLU A 197 37.88 -1.23 5.23
N GLY A 198 36.96 -1.80 4.47
CA GLY A 198 37.31 -2.80 3.47
C GLY A 198 36.09 -3.25 2.67
N THR A 199 36.03 -2.90 1.38
CA THR A 199 35.10 -3.46 0.37
C THR A 199 33.62 -3.48 0.73
N LYS A 200 33.00 -2.30 0.84
CA LYS A 200 31.53 -2.16 0.97
C LYS A 200 30.82 -2.45 -0.36
N LYS A 201 30.63 -3.73 -0.73
CA LYS A 201 29.47 -4.09 -1.57
C LYS A 201 28.25 -3.59 -0.80
N LYS A 202 27.56 -2.56 -1.31
CA LYS A 202 26.38 -1.97 -0.65
C LYS A 202 25.37 -3.09 -0.41
N LYS A 203 25.28 -3.63 0.81
CA LYS A 203 24.27 -4.62 1.18
C LYS A 203 22.93 -4.06 0.72
N ARG A 204 22.29 -4.70 -0.27
CA ARG A 204 21.01 -4.25 -0.82
C ARG A 204 20.06 -4.09 0.36
N ARG A 205 19.44 -2.91 0.50
CA ARG A 205 18.48 -2.65 1.59
C ARG A 205 17.30 -3.59 1.39
N ARG A 206 17.32 -4.73 2.07
CA ARG A 206 16.25 -5.72 2.09
C ARG A 206 15.12 -5.22 2.98
N TRP A 207 13.87 -5.48 2.57
CA TRP A 207 12.73 -5.22 3.42
C TRP A 207 12.55 -6.34 4.45
N GLY A 208 13.09 -6.11 5.65
CA GLY A 208 12.88 -6.98 6.81
C GLY A 208 13.58 -8.33 6.74
N SER A 209 13.14 -9.25 7.62
CA SER A 209 13.64 -10.62 7.65
C SER A 209 12.57 -11.68 7.44
N VAL A 210 12.92 -12.80 6.80
CA VAL A 210 12.00 -13.90 6.47
C VAL A 210 11.45 -14.58 7.71
N GLN A 211 12.21 -14.63 8.80
CA GLN A 211 11.73 -15.15 10.07
C GLN A 211 10.53 -14.33 10.60
N ASN A 212 10.45 -13.04 10.24
CA ASN A 212 9.36 -12.16 10.64
C ASN A 212 8.11 -12.33 9.78
N MET A 213 8.19 -13.04 8.66
CA MET A 213 7.05 -13.25 7.79
C MET A 213 5.91 -14.00 8.49
N VAL A 214 6.24 -14.89 9.42
CA VAL A 214 5.23 -15.60 10.23
C VAL A 214 4.42 -14.61 11.08
N LEU A 215 5.06 -13.56 11.60
CA LEU A 215 4.39 -12.52 12.38
C LEU A 215 3.48 -11.66 11.50
N VAL A 216 3.95 -11.31 10.30
CA VAL A 216 3.19 -10.50 9.34
C VAL A 216 2.00 -11.26 8.79
N ARG A 217 2.16 -12.54 8.47
CA ARG A 217 1.06 -13.41 8.08
C ARG A 217 -0.02 -13.45 9.17
N ARG A 218 0.36 -13.74 10.42
CA ARG A 218 -0.59 -13.75 11.55
C ARG A 218 -1.29 -12.41 11.74
N PHE A 219 -0.55 -11.31 11.63
CA PHE A 219 -1.10 -9.97 11.74
C PHE A 219 -2.17 -9.70 10.67
N PHE A 220 -1.92 -10.06 9.41
CA PHE A 220 -2.92 -9.91 8.36
C PHE A 220 -4.08 -10.91 8.50
N GLU A 221 -3.83 -12.15 8.92
CA GLU A 221 -4.89 -13.13 9.20
C GLU A 221 -5.85 -12.62 10.29
N ASP A 222 -5.32 -12.02 11.36
CA ASP A 222 -6.11 -11.39 12.42
C ASP A 222 -6.93 -10.21 11.86
N LEU A 223 -6.33 -9.34 11.04
CA LEU A 223 -7.04 -8.23 10.41
C LEU A 223 -8.16 -8.70 9.46
N ILE A 224 -7.91 -9.76 8.70
CA ILE A 224 -8.89 -10.37 7.78
C ILE A 224 -10.08 -10.93 8.57
N GLN A 225 -9.83 -11.59 9.69
CA GLN A 225 -10.88 -12.11 10.57
C GLN A 225 -11.68 -10.99 11.25
N LEU A 226 -10.99 -9.93 11.68
CA LEU A 226 -11.62 -8.79 12.36
C LEU A 226 -12.42 -7.91 11.41
N TYR A 227 -12.01 -7.80 10.15
CA TYR A 227 -12.62 -6.90 9.16
C TYR A 227 -12.95 -7.63 7.86
N PRO A 228 -13.90 -8.58 7.87
CA PRO A 228 -14.35 -9.25 6.66
C PRO A 228 -15.01 -8.26 5.70
N TYR A 229 -15.00 -8.57 4.40
CA TYR A 229 -15.65 -7.74 3.40
C TYR A 229 -17.14 -7.58 3.66
N ASN A 230 -17.62 -6.33 3.66
CA ASN A 230 -19.03 -6.00 3.83
C ASN A 230 -19.59 -5.31 2.58
N ARG A 231 -20.59 -5.94 1.96
CA ARG A 231 -21.27 -5.42 0.75
C ARG A 231 -21.96 -4.07 0.96
N LEU A 232 -22.35 -3.74 2.20
CA LEU A 232 -23.00 -2.47 2.53
C LEU A 232 -22.00 -1.30 2.64
N HIS A 233 -20.72 -1.62 2.86
CA HIS A 233 -19.64 -0.65 3.00
C HIS A 233 -18.46 -1.04 2.09
N PRO A 234 -18.64 -1.02 0.75
CA PRO A 234 -17.61 -1.48 -0.19
C PRO A 234 -16.35 -0.61 -0.19
N ASP A 235 -16.43 0.62 0.31
CA ASP A 235 -15.30 1.55 0.38
C ASP A 235 -14.53 1.49 1.71
N SER A 236 -14.96 0.64 2.66
CA SER A 236 -14.21 0.46 3.90
C SER A 236 -13.07 -0.52 3.70
N VAL A 237 -11.89 -0.21 4.24
CA VAL A 237 -10.76 -1.13 4.25
C VAL A 237 -11.19 -2.45 4.91
N SER A 238 -10.93 -3.55 4.23
CA SER A 238 -11.41 -4.88 4.62
C SER A 238 -10.45 -5.97 4.18
N ALA A 239 -10.84 -7.23 4.38
CA ALA A 239 -10.16 -8.39 3.82
C ALA A 239 -9.83 -8.23 2.31
N LEU A 240 -10.65 -7.50 1.55
CA LEU A 240 -10.40 -7.22 0.13
C LEU A 240 -9.10 -6.44 -0.13
N ASP A 241 -8.67 -5.62 0.82
CA ASP A 241 -7.45 -4.82 0.78
C ASP A 241 -6.27 -5.55 1.42
N PHE A 242 -6.53 -6.36 2.45
CA PHE A 242 -5.49 -7.08 3.17
C PHE A 242 -4.93 -8.29 2.42
N TYR A 243 -5.78 -9.05 1.71
CA TYR A 243 -5.31 -10.22 0.96
C TYR A 243 -4.27 -9.88 -0.12
N PRO A 244 -4.48 -8.89 -1.02
CA PRO A 244 -3.47 -8.50 -1.99
C PRO A 244 -2.13 -8.14 -1.33
N VAL A 245 -2.16 -7.42 -0.21
CA VAL A 245 -0.92 -7.04 0.49
C VAL A 245 -0.25 -8.26 1.11
N LEU A 246 -0.98 -9.14 1.77
CA LEU A 246 -0.43 -10.37 2.34
C LEU A 246 0.26 -11.23 1.27
N PHE A 247 -0.43 -11.51 0.16
CA PHE A 247 0.13 -12.29 -0.94
C PHE A 247 1.29 -11.58 -1.63
N GLY A 248 1.24 -10.26 -1.76
CA GLY A 248 2.36 -9.46 -2.27
C GLY A 248 3.59 -9.55 -1.39
N CYS A 249 3.42 -9.53 -0.06
CA CYS A 249 4.51 -9.75 0.89
C CYS A 249 5.11 -11.15 0.71
N GLU A 250 4.28 -12.18 0.53
CA GLU A 250 4.73 -13.56 0.35
C GLU A 250 5.54 -13.73 -0.92
N MET A 251 5.04 -13.20 -2.03
CA MET A 251 5.76 -13.18 -3.31
C MET A 251 7.10 -12.46 -3.18
N TYR A 252 7.13 -11.27 -2.58
CA TYR A 252 8.35 -10.51 -2.37
C TYR A 252 9.39 -11.29 -1.55
N ASN A 253 8.97 -11.92 -0.45
CA ASN A 253 9.88 -12.68 0.40
C ASN A 253 10.48 -13.88 -0.35
N VAL A 254 9.69 -14.60 -1.14
CA VAL A 254 10.21 -15.71 -1.96
C VAL A 254 11.22 -15.19 -2.98
N HIS A 255 10.89 -14.10 -3.68
CA HIS A 255 11.77 -13.51 -4.67
C HIS A 255 13.12 -13.08 -4.08
N VAL A 256 13.10 -12.34 -2.96
CA VAL A 256 14.33 -11.85 -2.34
C VAL A 256 15.16 -12.97 -1.73
N GLU A 257 14.55 -14.00 -1.15
CA GLU A 257 15.33 -15.17 -0.70
C GLU A 257 15.98 -15.90 -1.87
N LEU A 258 15.27 -16.07 -2.99
CA LEU A 258 15.84 -16.67 -4.18
C LEU A 258 17.00 -15.83 -4.71
N GLU A 259 16.84 -14.51 -4.85
CA GLU A 259 17.93 -13.63 -5.29
C GLU A 259 19.14 -13.73 -4.36
N MET A 260 18.95 -13.65 -3.05
CA MET A 260 20.06 -13.74 -2.10
C MET A 260 20.72 -15.12 -2.08
N ALA A 261 19.96 -16.20 -2.25
CA ALA A 261 20.51 -17.55 -2.30
C ALA A 261 21.34 -17.76 -3.58
N LEU A 262 20.87 -17.22 -4.72
CA LEU A 262 21.63 -17.22 -5.97
C LEU A 262 22.89 -16.36 -5.87
N GLU A 263 22.79 -15.15 -5.30
CA GLU A 263 23.95 -14.25 -5.09
C GLU A 263 25.02 -14.89 -4.19
N ARG A 264 24.61 -15.70 -3.18
CA ARG A 264 25.55 -16.45 -2.34
C ARG A 264 26.22 -17.58 -3.11
N LEU A 265 25.43 -18.36 -3.86
CA LEU A 265 25.97 -19.44 -4.69
C LEU A 265 26.97 -18.92 -5.74
N ASP A 266 26.70 -17.75 -6.32
CA ASP A 266 27.62 -17.11 -7.26
C ASP A 266 28.91 -16.64 -6.57
N GLN A 267 28.83 -16.10 -5.35
CA GLN A 267 30.01 -15.73 -4.54
C GLN A 267 30.86 -16.95 -4.17
N ASP A 268 30.23 -18.02 -3.68
CA ASP A 268 30.92 -19.25 -3.31
C ASP A 268 31.66 -19.84 -4.53
N ARG A 269 31.05 -19.76 -5.72
CA ARG A 269 31.68 -20.19 -6.97
C ARG A 269 32.90 -19.32 -7.33
N ASP A 270 32.75 -17.99 -7.27
CA ASP A 270 33.83 -17.06 -7.62
C ASP A 270 35.05 -17.26 -6.67
N GLU A 271 34.81 -17.51 -5.37
CA GLU A 271 35.86 -17.83 -4.39
C GLU A 271 36.54 -19.19 -4.70
N GLU A 272 35.77 -20.22 -5.06
CA GLU A 272 36.30 -21.52 -5.48
C GLU A 272 37.11 -21.47 -6.79
N GLU A 273 36.84 -20.49 -7.67
CA GLU A 273 37.59 -20.25 -8.91
C GLU A 273 38.91 -19.53 -8.65
N GLU A 274 38.95 -18.56 -7.74
CA GLU A 274 40.17 -17.85 -7.34
C GLU A 274 41.20 -18.78 -6.67
N ASP A 275 40.75 -19.71 -5.82
CA ASP A 275 41.62 -20.65 -5.10
C ASP A 275 42.14 -21.82 -5.99
N ASN A 276 41.50 -22.11 -7.13
CA ASN A 276 41.80 -23.26 -8.00
C ASN A 276 42.29 -22.89 -9.41
N SER A 277 43.16 -21.88 -9.53
CA SER A 277 43.72 -21.45 -10.83
C SER A 277 44.56 -22.49 -11.61
N GLU A 278 44.76 -23.71 -11.09
CA GLU A 278 45.54 -24.80 -11.72
C GLU A 278 44.72 -26.07 -12.09
N MET A 279 43.37 -26.03 -12.13
CA MET A 279 42.54 -27.23 -12.40
C MET A 279 42.37 -27.61 -13.90
N GLN A 280 42.10 -28.90 -14.15
CA GLN A 280 41.89 -29.52 -15.47
C GLN A 280 40.44 -29.38 -15.96
N ALA A 281 40.22 -29.35 -17.27
CA ALA A 281 38.90 -29.14 -17.90
C ALA A 281 37.79 -30.12 -17.46
N ASP A 282 38.14 -31.35 -17.05
CA ASP A 282 37.15 -32.35 -16.56
C ASP A 282 36.54 -31.96 -15.20
N ASP A 283 37.26 -31.19 -14.37
CA ASP A 283 36.77 -30.69 -13.08
C ASP A 283 35.79 -29.51 -13.27
N ASP A 284 35.95 -28.73 -14.34
CA ASP A 284 35.09 -27.58 -14.65
C ASP A 284 33.67 -28.03 -15.04
N GLU A 285 33.53 -29.06 -15.87
CA GLU A 285 32.21 -29.62 -16.22
C GLU A 285 31.47 -30.19 -15.00
N ALA A 286 32.21 -30.83 -14.10
CA ALA A 286 31.64 -31.35 -12.86
C ALA A 286 31.18 -30.23 -11.92
N ARG A 287 31.95 -29.14 -11.84
CA ARG A 287 31.61 -27.95 -11.08
C ARG A 287 30.37 -27.25 -11.65
N GLU A 288 30.31 -27.07 -12.97
CA GLU A 288 29.16 -26.46 -13.65
C GLU A 288 27.88 -27.29 -13.42
N ARG A 289 27.96 -28.62 -13.50
CA ARG A 289 26.82 -29.50 -13.19
C ARG A 289 26.33 -29.36 -11.75
N ARG A 290 27.24 -29.24 -10.77
CA ARG A 290 26.86 -29.00 -9.36
C ARG A 290 26.21 -27.64 -9.19
N ALA A 291 26.78 -26.60 -9.80
CA ALA A 291 26.24 -25.25 -9.74
C ALA A 291 24.86 -25.17 -10.39
N LYS A 292 24.64 -25.82 -11.54
CA LYS A 292 23.32 -25.94 -12.17
C LYS A 292 22.33 -26.63 -11.23
N ALA A 293 22.70 -27.79 -10.68
CA ALA A 293 21.82 -28.54 -9.77
C ALA A 293 21.43 -27.71 -8.53
N ALA A 294 22.37 -26.97 -7.94
CA ALA A 294 22.10 -26.09 -6.81
C ALA A 294 21.16 -24.93 -7.18
N ARG A 295 21.34 -24.30 -8.35
CA ARG A 295 20.41 -23.26 -8.84
C ARG A 295 19.01 -23.81 -9.09
N ASP A 296 18.92 -25.00 -9.68
CA ASP A 296 17.64 -25.67 -9.94
C ASP A 296 16.93 -26.07 -8.63
N GLU A 297 17.67 -26.53 -7.62
CA GLU A 297 17.11 -26.83 -6.30
C GLU A 297 16.46 -25.59 -5.66
N LEU A 298 17.18 -24.46 -5.64
CA LEU A 298 16.65 -23.19 -5.12
C LEU A 298 15.40 -22.73 -5.89
N ARG A 299 15.43 -22.85 -7.22
CA ARG A 299 14.31 -22.53 -8.10
C ARG A 299 13.09 -23.41 -7.82
N ILE A 300 13.26 -24.73 -7.68
CA ILE A 300 12.18 -25.68 -7.41
C ILE A 300 11.54 -25.39 -6.05
N VAL A 301 12.35 -25.11 -5.03
CA VAL A 301 11.85 -24.73 -3.69
C VAL A 301 11.02 -23.44 -3.78
N ALA A 302 11.50 -22.41 -4.49
CA ALA A 302 10.75 -21.17 -4.69
C ALA A 302 9.44 -21.41 -5.45
N LEU A 303 9.45 -22.27 -6.47
CA LEU A 303 8.28 -22.64 -7.26
C LEU A 303 7.22 -23.34 -6.41
N GLU A 304 7.61 -24.26 -5.53
CA GLU A 304 6.68 -24.95 -4.63
C GLU A 304 5.99 -23.97 -3.68
N VAL A 305 6.73 -23.04 -3.09
CA VAL A 305 6.16 -22.00 -2.24
C VAL A 305 5.18 -21.12 -3.02
N MET A 306 5.54 -20.69 -4.24
CA MET A 306 4.68 -19.86 -5.08
C MET A 306 3.42 -20.59 -5.54
N ARG A 307 3.50 -21.89 -5.86
CA ARG A 307 2.31 -22.73 -6.13
C ARG A 307 1.38 -22.75 -4.93
N GLY A 308 1.91 -22.84 -3.70
CA GLY A 308 1.12 -22.73 -2.48
C GLY A 308 0.40 -21.38 -2.34
N VAL A 309 1.08 -20.27 -2.67
CA VAL A 309 0.48 -18.92 -2.68
C VAL A 309 -0.62 -18.83 -3.74
N ALA A 310 -0.34 -19.27 -4.96
CA ALA A 310 -1.27 -19.24 -6.09
C ALA A 310 -2.55 -20.04 -5.80
N SER A 311 -2.44 -21.25 -5.25
CA SER A 311 -3.60 -22.08 -4.87
C SER A 311 -4.50 -21.37 -3.86
N ARG A 312 -3.94 -20.74 -2.82
CA ARG A 312 -4.74 -19.98 -1.84
C ARG A 312 -5.43 -18.77 -2.47
N MET A 313 -4.78 -18.10 -3.42
CA MET A 313 -5.41 -17.01 -4.17
C MET A 313 -6.55 -17.54 -5.04
N ASP A 314 -6.34 -18.64 -5.75
CA ASP A 314 -7.34 -19.25 -6.63
C ASP A 314 -8.58 -19.67 -5.85
N GLU A 315 -8.41 -20.29 -4.67
CA GLU A 315 -9.51 -20.64 -3.75
C GLU A 315 -10.33 -19.41 -3.34
N LEU A 316 -9.67 -18.31 -2.95
CA LEU A 316 -10.35 -17.07 -2.59
C LEU A 316 -11.06 -16.44 -3.79
N MET A 317 -10.44 -16.51 -4.96
CA MET A 317 -10.95 -15.94 -6.21
C MET A 317 -12.11 -16.74 -6.83
N LEU A 318 -12.56 -17.83 -6.19
CA LEU A 318 -13.81 -18.52 -6.56
C LEU A 318 -15.06 -17.69 -6.21
N VAL A 319 -14.96 -16.78 -5.24
CA VAL A 319 -16.12 -16.03 -4.72
C VAL A 319 -16.02 -14.52 -4.96
N VAL A 320 -17.18 -13.88 -5.14
CA VAL A 320 -17.29 -12.41 -5.19
C VAL A 320 -17.17 -11.86 -3.75
N PRO A 321 -16.37 -10.81 -3.50
CA PRO A 321 -15.81 -9.84 -4.46
C PRO A 321 -14.42 -10.15 -5.01
N TYR A 322 -13.70 -11.14 -4.48
CA TYR A 322 -12.28 -11.38 -4.82
C TYR A 322 -12.06 -11.68 -6.30
N SER A 323 -12.98 -12.42 -6.92
CA SER A 323 -12.94 -12.73 -8.35
C SER A 323 -12.97 -11.50 -9.28
N LYS A 324 -13.48 -10.37 -8.79
CA LYS A 324 -13.61 -9.11 -9.54
C LYS A 324 -12.66 -8.02 -9.05
N SER A 325 -11.89 -8.28 -8.00
CA SER A 325 -10.93 -7.31 -7.49
C SER A 325 -9.78 -7.15 -8.49
N LEU A 326 -9.56 -5.92 -8.95
CA LEU A 326 -8.49 -5.60 -9.91
C LEU A 326 -7.12 -5.93 -9.33
N GLU A 327 -6.91 -5.64 -8.05
CA GLU A 327 -5.65 -5.92 -7.36
C GLU A 327 -5.39 -7.42 -7.21
N MET A 328 -6.43 -8.22 -6.91
CA MET A 328 -6.30 -9.68 -6.86
C MET A 328 -5.98 -10.27 -8.23
N LEU A 329 -6.68 -9.83 -9.28
CA LEU A 329 -6.45 -10.28 -10.65
C LEU A 329 -5.03 -9.93 -11.11
N ARG A 330 -4.61 -8.68 -10.88
CA ARG A 330 -3.27 -8.20 -11.24
C ARG A 330 -2.20 -9.00 -10.49
N LEU A 331 -2.29 -9.12 -9.18
CA LEU A 331 -1.31 -9.85 -8.38
C LEU A 331 -1.23 -11.33 -8.78
N ARG A 332 -2.38 -11.98 -9.01
CA ARG A 332 -2.41 -13.38 -9.45
C ARG A 332 -1.74 -13.57 -10.82
N ALA A 333 -1.88 -12.59 -11.71
CA ALA A 333 -1.21 -12.56 -13.01
C ALA A 333 0.31 -12.35 -12.84
N MET A 334 0.75 -11.45 -11.97
CA MET A 334 2.18 -11.28 -11.66
C MET A 334 2.81 -12.57 -11.10
N ILE A 335 2.08 -13.26 -10.21
CA ILE A 335 2.51 -14.54 -9.66
C ILE A 335 2.60 -15.62 -10.74
N ALA A 336 1.66 -15.66 -11.70
CA ALA A 336 1.76 -16.56 -12.84
C ALA A 336 3.02 -16.29 -13.67
N LEU A 337 3.32 -15.02 -14.01
CA LEU A 337 4.56 -14.68 -14.71
C LEU A 337 5.81 -15.12 -13.94
N PHE A 338 5.85 -14.86 -12.63
CA PHE A 338 6.96 -15.28 -11.79
C PHE A 338 7.09 -16.81 -11.71
N MET A 339 5.98 -17.54 -11.59
CA MET A 339 5.98 -19.01 -11.67
C MET A 339 6.48 -19.52 -13.03
N GLY A 340 6.10 -18.87 -14.14
CA GLY A 340 6.58 -19.21 -15.47
C GLY A 340 8.10 -19.07 -15.60
N ASP A 341 8.68 -18.01 -15.02
CA ASP A 341 10.14 -17.85 -14.96
C ASP A 341 10.80 -18.92 -14.08
N LEU A 342 10.14 -19.33 -12.99
CA LEU A 342 10.60 -20.40 -12.12
C LEU A 342 10.43 -21.80 -12.72
N GLU A 343 9.65 -22.02 -13.77
CA GLU A 343 9.54 -23.33 -14.44
C GLU A 343 10.72 -23.61 -15.37
N VAL A 344 11.44 -22.57 -15.80
CA VAL A 344 12.59 -22.71 -16.71
C VAL A 344 13.85 -23.13 -15.94
N PRO A 345 14.49 -24.27 -16.27
CA PRO A 345 15.72 -24.71 -15.61
C PRO A 345 16.92 -23.77 -15.79
N ALA A 346 17.90 -23.86 -14.89
CA ALA A 346 19.13 -23.10 -15.00
C ALA A 346 19.98 -23.54 -16.22
N PRO A 347 20.64 -22.61 -16.93
CA PRO A 347 21.60 -22.96 -17.98
C PRO A 347 22.84 -23.66 -17.40
N PRO A 348 23.52 -24.53 -18.19
CA PRO A 348 23.21 -24.94 -19.57
C PRO A 348 22.06 -25.96 -19.63
N ARG A 349 21.21 -25.85 -20.67
CA ARG A 349 20.00 -26.67 -20.84
C ARG A 349 20.14 -27.61 -22.03
N GLY A 350 19.61 -28.82 -21.90
CA GLY A 350 19.42 -29.71 -23.05
C GLY A 350 18.17 -29.30 -23.85
N ALA A 351 18.09 -29.65 -25.14
CA ALA A 351 16.94 -29.30 -26.00
C ALA A 351 15.57 -29.68 -25.38
N TYR A 352 15.50 -30.84 -24.74
CA TYR A 352 14.28 -31.27 -24.04
C TYR A 352 13.93 -30.39 -22.83
N GLU A 353 14.92 -29.96 -22.04
CA GLU A 353 14.71 -29.06 -20.90
C GLU A 353 14.28 -27.66 -21.36
N GLU A 354 14.78 -27.21 -22.52
CA GLU A 354 14.38 -25.94 -23.12
C GLU A 354 12.93 -25.99 -23.61
N ASP A 355 12.55 -27.03 -24.35
CA ASP A 355 11.18 -27.20 -24.85
C ASP A 355 10.18 -27.36 -23.68
N GLU A 356 10.50 -28.18 -22.68
CA GLU A 356 9.63 -28.38 -21.51
C GLU A 356 9.51 -27.10 -20.68
N GLY A 357 10.63 -26.39 -20.45
CA GLY A 357 10.63 -25.12 -19.74
C GLY A 357 9.82 -24.04 -20.49
N HIS A 358 9.98 -23.95 -21.81
CA HIS A 358 9.29 -22.98 -22.64
C HIS A 358 7.78 -23.25 -22.67
N THR A 359 7.37 -24.50 -22.87
CA THR A 359 5.94 -24.87 -22.85
C THR A 359 5.29 -24.52 -21.51
N LYS A 360 5.93 -24.87 -20.39
CA LYS A 360 5.42 -24.52 -19.05
C LYS A 360 5.35 -23.01 -18.82
N ARG A 361 6.40 -22.28 -19.19
CA ARG A 361 6.42 -20.81 -19.09
C ARG A 361 5.29 -20.18 -19.89
N GLU A 362 5.07 -20.64 -21.12
CA GLU A 362 3.98 -20.15 -21.96
C GLU A 362 2.61 -20.47 -21.36
N THR A 363 2.41 -21.64 -20.74
CA THR A 363 1.13 -21.92 -20.04
C THR A 363 0.85 -20.94 -18.90
N GLU A 364 1.88 -20.52 -18.15
CA GLU A 364 1.72 -19.52 -17.10
C GLU A 364 1.55 -18.09 -17.68
N ARG A 365 2.20 -17.80 -18.81
CA ARG A 365 2.03 -16.55 -19.55
C ARG A 365 0.61 -16.40 -20.07
N GLU A 366 0.04 -17.43 -20.69
CA GLU A 366 -1.36 -17.46 -21.15
C GLU A 366 -2.34 -17.20 -19.99
N ARG A 367 -2.09 -17.82 -18.82
CA ARG A 367 -2.86 -17.57 -17.60
C ARG A 367 -2.77 -16.12 -17.16
N ALA A 368 -1.56 -15.55 -17.14
CA ALA A 368 -1.34 -14.15 -16.77
C ALA A 368 -2.08 -13.20 -17.72
N VAL A 369 -1.93 -13.40 -19.02
CA VAL A 369 -2.62 -12.60 -20.06
C VAL A 369 -4.13 -12.69 -19.90
N GLY A 370 -4.68 -13.88 -19.68
CA GLY A 370 -6.12 -14.05 -19.42
C GLY A 370 -6.63 -13.26 -18.21
N LEU A 371 -5.81 -13.12 -17.17
CA LEU A 371 -6.13 -12.31 -15.99
C LEU A 371 -5.99 -10.80 -16.27
N PHE A 372 -4.95 -10.37 -16.98
CA PHE A 372 -4.79 -8.97 -17.39
C PHE A 372 -5.91 -8.49 -18.30
N LYS A 373 -6.38 -9.33 -19.23
CA LYS A 373 -7.56 -9.06 -20.05
C LYS A 373 -8.80 -8.80 -19.20
N LYS A 374 -9.00 -9.58 -18.12
CA LYS A 374 -10.10 -9.32 -17.16
C LYS A 374 -9.95 -7.98 -16.46
N VAL A 375 -8.72 -7.56 -16.14
CA VAL A 375 -8.45 -6.22 -15.56
C VAL A 375 -8.82 -5.12 -16.55
N LEU A 376 -8.37 -5.23 -17.81
CA LEU A 376 -8.69 -4.25 -18.87
C LEU A 376 -10.19 -4.18 -19.15
N ALA A 377 -10.87 -5.33 -19.25
CA ALA A 377 -12.32 -5.42 -19.47
C ALA A 377 -13.13 -4.80 -18.32
N ALA A 378 -12.58 -4.84 -17.09
CA ALA A 378 -13.19 -4.19 -15.92
C ALA A 378 -12.83 -2.70 -15.80
N GLY A 379 -12.12 -2.12 -16.78
CA GLY A 379 -11.71 -0.72 -16.81
C GLY A 379 -10.51 -0.40 -15.90
N GLY A 380 -9.73 -1.41 -15.51
CA GLY A 380 -8.50 -1.25 -14.75
C GLY A 380 -7.34 -0.73 -15.59
N GLU A 381 -6.41 -0.04 -14.94
CA GLU A 381 -5.17 0.43 -15.57
C GLU A 381 -4.05 -0.60 -15.35
N LEU A 382 -3.26 -0.85 -16.39
CA LEU A 382 -2.10 -1.73 -16.38
C LEU A 382 -0.85 -0.96 -16.80
N GLU A 383 0.32 -1.43 -16.41
CA GLU A 383 1.59 -0.87 -16.84
C GLU A 383 1.76 -0.96 -18.37
N PRO A 384 2.47 -0.01 -19.00
CA PRO A 384 2.67 -0.01 -20.44
C PRO A 384 3.25 -1.32 -21.00
N TRP A 385 4.19 -1.93 -20.27
CA TRP A 385 4.80 -3.20 -20.70
C TRP A 385 3.82 -4.38 -20.61
N ILE A 386 2.90 -4.38 -19.63
CA ILE A 386 1.84 -5.41 -19.52
C ILE A 386 0.82 -5.24 -20.65
N ARG A 387 0.49 -3.99 -21.02
CA ARG A 387 -0.40 -3.74 -22.17
C ARG A 387 0.20 -4.29 -23.47
N ARG A 388 1.50 -4.09 -23.70
CA ARG A 388 2.22 -4.68 -24.85
C ARG A 388 2.19 -6.20 -24.82
N LEU A 389 2.47 -6.79 -23.65
CA LEU A 389 2.39 -8.24 -23.46
C LEU A 389 1.01 -8.83 -23.82
N VAL A 390 -0.07 -8.11 -23.49
CA VAL A 390 -1.43 -8.52 -23.84
C VAL A 390 -1.69 -8.35 -25.35
N ALA A 391 -1.26 -7.24 -25.95
CA ALA A 391 -1.45 -6.96 -27.38
C ALA A 391 -0.71 -7.96 -28.28
N GLU A 392 0.55 -8.27 -27.96
CA GLU A 392 1.35 -9.29 -28.68
C GLU A 392 0.68 -10.67 -28.65
N HIS A 393 0.05 -11.02 -27.52
CA HIS A 393 -0.68 -12.29 -27.41
C HIS A 393 -1.97 -12.29 -28.25
N ASP A 394 -2.61 -11.14 -28.45
CA ASP A 394 -3.82 -11.04 -29.29
C ASP A 394 -3.53 -11.00 -30.78
N GLY A 395 -2.25 -10.92 -31.18
CA GLY A 395 -1.86 -10.81 -32.59
C GLY A 395 -2.33 -9.50 -33.23
N GLU A 396 -2.60 -8.46 -32.42
CA GLU A 396 -2.90 -7.11 -32.88
C GLU A 396 -1.59 -6.37 -33.21
N ASP A 397 -0.82 -6.92 -34.16
CA ASP A 397 0.14 -6.15 -34.95
C ASP A 397 -0.48 -5.98 -36.34
N ASP A 398 -1.18 -4.85 -36.52
CA ASP A 398 -1.47 -4.31 -37.83
C ASP A 398 -0.14 -3.98 -38.53
N GLU A 399 0.07 -4.59 -39.70
CA GLU A 399 1.04 -4.24 -40.75
C GLU A 399 2.54 -4.48 -40.46
N GLU A 400 3.07 -5.51 -41.14
CA GLU A 400 4.41 -5.59 -41.74
C GLU A 400 5.52 -4.71 -41.09
N SER A 401 6.08 -5.17 -39.98
CA SER A 401 7.48 -4.88 -39.66
C SER A 401 8.31 -6.14 -39.85
N GLU A 402 9.15 -6.17 -40.88
CA GLU A 402 10.16 -7.19 -41.18
C GLU A 402 11.30 -7.21 -40.12
N ASP A 403 10.95 -7.21 -38.84
CA ASP A 403 11.87 -7.43 -37.71
C ASP A 403 11.48 -8.74 -36.99
N GLU A 404 11.48 -9.84 -37.75
CA GLU A 404 11.50 -11.21 -37.21
C GLU A 404 12.79 -11.45 -36.43
N GLU A 405 12.96 -10.87 -35.22
CA GLU A 405 13.88 -11.40 -34.18
C GLU A 405 13.88 -10.68 -32.82
N MET A 406 12.90 -9.83 -32.50
CA MET A 406 12.73 -9.33 -31.13
C MET A 406 11.49 -9.93 -30.47
N ALA A 407 11.50 -11.25 -30.25
CA ALA A 407 10.74 -11.81 -29.16
C ALA A 407 11.06 -10.95 -27.93
N VAL A 408 10.06 -10.29 -27.34
CA VAL A 408 10.27 -9.42 -26.19
C VAL A 408 11.01 -10.26 -25.16
N ILE A 409 12.32 -10.00 -25.04
CA ILE A 409 13.14 -10.50 -23.96
C ILE A 409 12.56 -9.77 -22.76
N LEU A 410 11.52 -10.36 -22.18
CA LEU A 410 10.98 -9.94 -20.91
C LEU A 410 12.21 -9.85 -20.02
N PRO A 411 12.57 -8.65 -19.52
CA PRO A 411 13.65 -8.52 -18.58
C PRO A 411 13.41 -9.61 -17.54
N LYS A 412 14.42 -10.45 -17.29
CA LYS A 412 14.39 -11.43 -16.20
C LYS A 412 13.95 -10.60 -14.98
N PHE A 413 12.71 -10.78 -14.52
CA PHE A 413 12.04 -9.98 -13.47
C PHE A 413 11.39 -8.62 -13.80
N SER A 414 10.86 -8.38 -15.01
CA SER A 414 9.99 -7.20 -15.27
C SER A 414 8.64 -7.23 -14.56
N SER A 415 8.29 -8.34 -13.90
CA SER A 415 7.02 -8.57 -13.20
C SER A 415 6.92 -7.92 -11.81
N LEU A 416 7.85 -7.07 -11.42
CA LEU A 416 7.79 -6.35 -10.14
C LEU A 416 8.08 -4.87 -10.35
N PRO A 417 7.11 -3.96 -10.10
CA PRO A 417 7.44 -2.57 -9.80
C PRO A 417 8.03 -2.53 -8.39
N ILE A 418 9.27 -3.00 -8.25
CA ILE A 418 10.04 -2.86 -7.01
C ILE A 418 11.45 -2.39 -7.36
N ARG A 419 11.53 -1.12 -7.78
CA ARG A 419 12.46 -0.11 -7.27
C ARG A 419 12.19 1.24 -7.90
#